data_AF-A0A1I4FQ18-F1
#
_entry.id   AF-A0A1I4FQ18-F1
#
_cell.length_a   1.000
_cell.length_b   1.000
_cell.length_c   1.000
_cell.angle_alpha   90.00
_cell.angle_beta   90.00
_cell.angle_gamma   90.00
#
_symmetry.space_group_name_H-M   'P 1'
#
loop_
_entity.id
_entity.type
_entity.pdbx_description
1 polymer ?
#
loop_
_entity_poly.entity_id
_entity_poly.type
_entity_poly.pdbx_seq_one_letter_code
_entity_poly.pdbx_strand_id
1 'polypeptide(L)'
;MTIGLVAVVVLIALVFTYINGFHDTANSIATVVATKVLSPGQAVLLAAVTNMIGALWGTAVAATIAAGIVNTGVIEAGPQLLVCALLAAIVWNLITWWLGLPSSSSHALVGALVGAAIAGSGGRFDSVIWSQGGVHWWLGNGVIPKVVVPMVISPFMGFLIGFVLMGALYALLSWFSRRQGFLHRFGRTPFVNSFFGKAQIASASAMGLAHGMNDAQKSMGIIALALAGATAAGQFDHLPDWLHFLRINESAAGGFVVPAWVAVVCALTMAGGTAGGGWRIIKTLGHKMVKLHPINGFAAEGSSAIVILVASAFGLPVSTTHVVSSSIMGVGTAKRSNAIRWSVVQRMVWAWILTLPITALIAYGFVRLAQGLI
;
A
#
# COMPACT_ATOMS: atom_id res chain seq x y z
N MET A 1 -27.33 -5.08 -14.49
CA MET A 1 -25.98 -5.57 -14.13
C MET A 1 -26.01 -7.12 -14.19
N THR A 2 -24.92 -7.83 -14.51
CA THR A 2 -24.93 -9.30 -14.63
C THR A 2 -23.97 -9.91 -13.62
N ILE A 3 -24.32 -11.07 -13.03
CA ILE A 3 -23.46 -11.80 -12.08
C ILE A 3 -22.07 -12.06 -12.68
N GLY A 4 -21.99 -12.31 -13.99
CA GLY A 4 -20.73 -12.49 -14.70
C GLY A 4 -19.80 -11.28 -14.60
N LEU A 5 -20.33 -10.06 -14.63
CA LEU A 5 -19.51 -8.85 -14.52
C LEU A 5 -18.95 -8.66 -13.11
N VAL A 6 -19.71 -9.00 -12.07
CA VAL A 6 -19.23 -8.99 -10.69
C VAL A 6 -18.09 -9.98 -10.51
N ALA A 7 -18.23 -11.20 -11.06
CA ALA A 7 -17.17 -12.19 -11.04
C ALA A 7 -15.89 -11.71 -11.75
N VAL A 8 -16.03 -10.99 -12.88
CA VAL A 8 -14.90 -10.36 -13.57
C VAL A 8 -14.22 -9.30 -12.70
N VAL A 9 -14.99 -8.47 -11.99
CA VAL A 9 -14.42 -7.45 -11.07
C VAL A 9 -13.63 -8.13 -9.97
N VAL A 10 -14.17 -9.20 -9.36
CA VAL A 10 -13.47 -9.97 -8.32
C VAL A 10 -12.18 -10.55 -8.89
N LEU A 11 -12.22 -11.18 -10.06
CA LEU A 11 -11.03 -11.75 -10.70
C LEU A 11 -9.96 -10.70 -10.96
N ILE A 12 -10.33 -9.55 -11.54
CA ILE A 12 -9.39 -8.47 -11.84
C ILE A 12 -8.85 -7.85 -10.54
N ALA A 13 -9.68 -7.71 -9.50
CA ALA A 13 -9.24 -7.24 -8.19
C ALA A 13 -8.21 -8.20 -7.56
N LEU A 14 -8.38 -9.52 -7.72
CA LEU A 14 -7.38 -10.51 -7.30
C LEU A 14 -6.11 -10.43 -8.13
N VAL A 15 -6.20 -10.24 -9.44
CA VAL A 15 -5.01 -10.00 -10.30
C VAL A 15 -4.28 -8.73 -9.84
N PHE A 16 -5.00 -7.64 -9.58
CA PHE A 16 -4.43 -6.41 -9.00
C PHE A 16 -3.77 -6.69 -7.64
N THR A 17 -4.39 -7.47 -6.78
CA THR A 17 -3.84 -7.86 -5.46
C THR A 17 -2.54 -8.63 -5.60
N TYR A 18 -2.48 -9.58 -6.54
CA TYR A 18 -1.28 -10.36 -6.83
C TYR A 18 -0.15 -9.47 -7.34
N ILE A 19 -0.47 -8.62 -8.33
CA ILE A 19 0.50 -7.65 -8.89
C ILE A 19 0.96 -6.68 -7.82
N ASN A 20 0.08 -6.24 -6.93
CA ASN A 20 0.46 -5.38 -5.82
C ASN A 20 1.44 -6.08 -4.86
N GLY A 21 1.15 -7.32 -4.45
CA GLY A 21 2.05 -8.10 -3.60
C GLY A 21 3.43 -8.28 -4.23
N PHE A 22 3.47 -8.59 -5.52
CA PHE A 22 4.70 -8.69 -6.30
C PHE A 22 5.44 -7.34 -6.39
N HIS A 23 4.75 -6.27 -6.75
CA HIS A 23 5.32 -4.94 -6.91
C HIS A 23 5.93 -4.41 -5.60
N ASP A 24 5.20 -4.59 -4.49
CA ASP A 24 5.52 -4.00 -3.21
C ASP A 24 6.26 -4.96 -2.26
N THR A 25 6.60 -6.17 -2.72
CA THR A 25 7.53 -7.08 -2.02
C THR A 25 8.81 -6.33 -1.60
N ALA A 26 9.29 -5.44 -2.46
CA ALA A 26 10.49 -4.66 -2.24
C ALA A 26 10.44 -3.80 -0.96
N ASN A 27 9.25 -3.37 -0.53
CA ASN A 27 9.07 -2.51 0.64
C ASN A 27 9.44 -3.23 1.95
N SER A 28 9.26 -4.55 2.01
CA SER A 28 9.52 -5.35 3.22
C SER A 28 10.84 -6.12 3.17
N ILE A 29 11.40 -6.37 1.97
CA ILE A 29 12.60 -7.24 1.84
C ILE A 29 13.85 -6.55 1.31
N ALA A 30 13.76 -5.39 0.65
CA ALA A 30 14.92 -4.81 -0.04
C ALA A 30 16.07 -4.49 0.92
N THR A 31 15.73 -4.00 2.12
CA THR A 31 16.64 -3.66 3.21
C THR A 31 17.30 -4.90 3.81
N VAL A 32 16.56 -5.94 4.19
CA VAL A 32 17.11 -7.17 4.82
C VAL A 32 17.95 -8.01 3.86
N VAL A 33 17.61 -7.99 2.57
CA VAL A 33 18.41 -8.62 1.52
C VAL A 33 19.67 -7.81 1.23
N ALA A 34 19.58 -6.48 1.15
CA ALA A 34 20.75 -5.62 0.90
C ALA A 34 21.77 -5.65 2.05
N THR A 35 21.31 -5.78 3.29
CA THR A 35 22.18 -5.94 4.47
C THR A 35 22.73 -7.34 4.64
N LYS A 36 22.27 -8.31 3.82
CA LYS A 36 22.64 -9.73 3.86
C LYS A 36 22.32 -10.42 5.19
N VAL A 37 21.32 -9.91 5.91
CA VAL A 37 20.84 -10.54 7.15
C VAL A 37 20.06 -11.82 6.83
N LEU A 38 19.27 -11.81 5.75
CA LEU A 38 18.56 -12.96 5.23
C LEU A 38 18.95 -13.22 3.78
N SER A 39 18.91 -14.50 3.38
CA SER A 39 18.97 -14.84 1.96
C SER A 39 17.69 -14.36 1.25
N PRO A 40 17.73 -14.14 -0.07
CA PRO A 40 16.56 -13.70 -0.83
C PRO A 40 15.33 -14.59 -0.64
N GLY A 41 15.51 -15.92 -0.59
CA GLY A 41 14.41 -16.87 -0.36
C GLY A 41 13.82 -16.78 1.04
N GLN A 42 14.67 -16.65 2.07
CA GLN A 42 14.22 -16.47 3.45
C GLN A 42 13.44 -15.16 3.64
N ALA A 43 13.91 -14.08 3.01
CA ALA A 43 13.26 -12.78 3.09
C ALA A 43 11.88 -12.80 2.42
N VAL A 44 11.77 -13.45 1.25
CA VAL A 44 10.49 -13.62 0.55
C VAL A 44 9.50 -14.44 1.38
N LEU A 45 9.94 -15.55 1.98
CA LEU A 45 9.08 -16.36 2.85
C LEU A 45 8.59 -15.57 4.06
N LEU A 46 9.50 -14.85 4.73
CA LEU A 46 9.15 -14.00 5.87
C LEU A 46 8.12 -12.93 5.49
N ALA A 47 8.35 -12.24 4.37
CA ALA A 47 7.43 -11.21 3.90
C ALA A 47 6.07 -11.79 3.49
N ALA A 48 6.03 -12.92 2.78
CA ALA A 48 4.77 -13.54 2.38
C ALA A 48 3.92 -13.95 3.60
N VAL A 49 4.53 -14.58 4.61
CA VAL A 49 3.84 -15.01 5.83
C VAL A 49 3.36 -13.82 6.65
N THR A 50 4.23 -12.84 6.90
CA THR A 50 3.88 -11.68 7.74
C THR A 50 2.85 -10.78 7.05
N ASN A 51 2.94 -10.61 5.74
CA ASN A 51 1.95 -9.90 4.92
C ASN A 51 0.59 -10.61 4.97
N MET A 52 0.56 -11.94 4.83
CA MET A 52 -0.66 -12.73 4.98
C MET A 52 -1.30 -12.56 6.36
N ILE A 53 -0.50 -12.65 7.43
CA ILE A 53 -0.98 -12.45 8.81
C ILE A 53 -1.54 -11.03 8.99
N GLY A 54 -0.82 -10.01 8.51
CA GLY A 54 -1.26 -8.62 8.56
C GLY A 54 -2.56 -8.38 7.80
N ALA A 55 -2.72 -8.99 6.62
CA ALA A 55 -3.93 -8.90 5.83
C ALA A 55 -5.16 -9.45 6.58
N LEU A 56 -4.98 -10.48 7.41
CA LEU A 56 -6.05 -11.09 8.21
C LEU A 56 -6.30 -10.39 9.55
N TRP A 57 -5.47 -9.42 9.95
CA TRP A 57 -5.52 -8.79 11.28
C TRP A 57 -6.61 -7.71 11.41
N GLY A 58 -7.13 -7.17 10.31
CA GLY A 58 -8.15 -6.13 10.36
C GLY A 58 -8.76 -5.78 9.01
N THR A 59 -9.74 -4.88 9.03
CA THR A 59 -10.52 -4.46 7.84
C THR A 59 -10.80 -2.95 7.80
N ALA A 60 -10.19 -2.16 8.69
CA ALA A 60 -10.47 -0.73 8.81
C ALA A 60 -10.16 0.07 7.53
N VAL A 61 -9.06 -0.23 6.84
CA VAL A 61 -8.70 0.40 5.56
C VAL A 61 -9.67 -0.01 4.46
N ALA A 62 -10.11 -1.28 4.47
CA ALA A 62 -11.09 -1.78 3.51
C ALA A 62 -12.42 -1.04 3.64
N ALA A 63 -12.87 -0.77 4.87
CA ALA A 63 -14.06 0.02 5.14
C ALA A 63 -13.93 1.45 4.57
N THR A 64 -12.79 2.12 4.75
CA THR A 64 -12.54 3.45 4.18
C THR A 64 -12.55 3.45 2.65
N ILE A 65 -11.94 2.44 2.01
CA ILE A 65 -11.96 2.32 0.54
C ILE A 65 -13.38 2.08 0.04
N ALA A 66 -14.17 1.27 0.73
CA ALA A 66 -15.54 0.97 0.35
C ALA A 66 -16.49 2.16 0.59
N ALA A 67 -16.25 2.98 1.61
CA ALA A 67 -17.13 4.09 1.99
C ALA A 67 -16.78 5.46 1.34
N GLY A 68 -15.52 5.68 0.92
CA GLY A 68 -14.97 7.04 0.90
C GLY A 68 -14.57 7.65 -0.45
N ILE A 69 -14.63 6.94 -1.58
CA ILE A 69 -13.98 7.43 -2.82
C ILE A 69 -15.00 7.85 -3.90
N VAL A 70 -16.17 7.23 -3.96
CA VAL A 70 -17.11 7.47 -5.05
C VAL A 70 -18.52 7.63 -4.50
N ASN A 71 -19.23 8.67 -4.94
CA ASN A 71 -20.60 8.94 -4.52
C ASN A 71 -21.49 7.72 -4.81
N THR A 72 -22.43 7.41 -3.93
CA THR A 72 -23.32 6.25 -4.07
C THR A 72 -24.12 6.27 -5.38
N GLY A 73 -24.29 7.44 -6.00
CA GLY A 73 -24.84 7.57 -7.37
C GLY A 73 -23.97 7.03 -8.50
N VAL A 74 -22.68 6.72 -8.27
CA VAL A 74 -21.80 6.04 -9.24
C VAL A 74 -21.80 4.53 -9.03
N ILE A 75 -22.38 4.03 -7.93
CA ILE A 75 -22.72 2.61 -7.78
C ILE A 75 -23.72 2.22 -8.89
N GLU A 76 -24.53 3.16 -9.38
CA GLU A 76 -25.39 2.97 -10.56
C GLU A 76 -24.60 2.92 -11.89
N ALA A 77 -23.44 3.56 -11.98
CA ALA A 77 -22.61 3.55 -13.20
C ALA A 77 -21.84 2.23 -13.42
N GLY A 78 -21.93 1.30 -12.45
CA GLY A 78 -21.78 -0.13 -12.68
C GLY A 78 -20.36 -0.70 -12.52
N PRO A 79 -20.24 -2.04 -12.40
CA PRO A 79 -18.96 -2.72 -12.20
C PRO A 79 -18.00 -2.57 -13.39
N GLN A 80 -18.47 -2.11 -14.55
CA GLN A 80 -17.63 -1.75 -15.70
C GLN A 80 -16.63 -0.65 -15.34
N LEU A 81 -17.02 0.33 -14.51
CA LEU A 81 -16.10 1.37 -14.05
C LEU A 81 -15.00 0.80 -13.15
N LEU A 82 -15.35 -0.11 -12.25
CA LEU A 82 -14.37 -0.80 -11.39
C LEU A 82 -13.41 -1.64 -12.22
N VAL A 83 -13.90 -2.33 -13.26
CA VAL A 83 -13.06 -3.07 -14.22
C VAL A 83 -12.07 -2.12 -14.90
N CYS A 84 -12.54 -1.00 -15.46
CA CYS A 84 -11.68 -0.02 -16.13
C CYS A 84 -10.63 0.58 -15.18
N ALA A 85 -11.04 0.94 -13.96
CA ALA A 85 -10.15 1.49 -12.95
C ALA A 85 -9.08 0.48 -12.53
N LEU A 86 -9.47 -0.76 -12.23
CA LEU A 86 -8.52 -1.81 -11.83
C LEU A 86 -7.55 -2.15 -12.98
N LEU A 87 -8.04 -2.24 -14.22
CA LEU A 87 -7.17 -2.47 -15.39
C LEU A 87 -6.18 -1.33 -15.58
N ALA A 88 -6.61 -0.07 -15.46
CA ALA A 88 -5.71 1.08 -15.56
C ALA A 88 -4.63 1.07 -14.48
N ALA A 89 -5.00 0.75 -13.23
CA ALA A 89 -4.06 0.61 -12.13
C ALA A 89 -3.07 -0.55 -12.35
N ILE A 90 -3.55 -1.70 -12.84
CA ILE A 90 -2.71 -2.85 -13.21
C ILE A 90 -1.70 -2.47 -14.29
N VAL A 91 -2.17 -1.85 -15.39
CA VAL A 91 -1.31 -1.44 -16.51
C VAL A 91 -0.19 -0.53 -16.02
N TRP A 92 -0.53 0.48 -15.21
CA TRP A 92 0.48 1.38 -14.66
C TRP A 92 1.47 0.66 -13.75
N ASN A 93 1.00 -0.19 -12.84
CA ASN A 93 1.88 -0.96 -11.94
C ASN A 93 2.86 -1.85 -12.72
N LEU A 94 2.41 -2.47 -13.81
CA LEU A 94 3.27 -3.28 -14.68
C LEU A 94 4.31 -2.43 -15.41
N ILE A 95 3.92 -1.24 -15.90
CA ILE A 95 4.85 -0.29 -16.53
C ILE A 95 5.93 0.16 -15.53
N THR A 96 5.54 0.58 -14.34
CA THR A 96 6.49 1.07 -13.33
C THR A 96 7.41 -0.03 -12.84
N TRP A 97 6.89 -1.24 -12.67
CA TRP A 97 7.70 -2.42 -12.38
C TRP A 97 8.70 -2.71 -13.49
N TRP A 98 8.27 -2.68 -14.76
CA TRP A 98 9.16 -2.94 -15.90
C TRP A 98 10.32 -1.95 -15.91
N LEU A 99 10.04 -0.68 -15.65
CA LEU A 99 11.03 0.39 -15.55
C LEU A 99 11.85 0.35 -14.24
N GLY A 100 11.51 -0.54 -13.30
CA GLY A 100 12.15 -0.64 -11.99
C GLY A 100 11.98 0.60 -11.13
N LEU A 101 10.88 1.34 -11.35
CA LEU A 101 10.51 2.55 -10.63
C LEU A 101 9.62 2.15 -9.44
N PRO A 102 10.04 2.40 -8.18
CA PRO A 102 9.19 2.18 -7.01
C PRO A 102 8.03 3.19 -7.03
N SER A 103 6.89 2.71 -7.53
CA SER A 103 5.61 3.42 -7.62
C SER A 103 4.64 2.96 -6.52
N SER A 104 3.58 3.73 -6.29
CA SER A 104 2.54 3.39 -5.33
C SER A 104 1.32 2.80 -6.03
N SER A 105 1.04 1.52 -5.77
CA SER A 105 -0.21 0.87 -6.20
C SER A 105 -1.45 1.56 -5.63
N SER A 106 -1.31 2.21 -4.47
CA SER A 106 -2.41 2.95 -3.84
C SER A 106 -2.76 4.22 -4.61
N HIS A 107 -1.74 4.97 -5.05
CA HIS A 107 -1.96 6.14 -5.91
C HIS A 107 -2.52 5.69 -7.26
N ALA A 108 -2.04 4.58 -7.81
CA ALA A 108 -2.53 4.06 -9.08
C ALA A 108 -4.02 3.67 -9.00
N LEU A 109 -4.44 2.98 -7.94
CA LEU A 109 -5.82 2.61 -7.72
C LEU A 109 -6.72 3.84 -7.55
N VAL A 110 -6.32 4.79 -6.69
CA VAL A 110 -7.12 5.99 -6.41
C VAL A 110 -7.24 6.88 -7.64
N GLY A 111 -6.12 7.13 -8.34
CA GLY A 111 -6.13 7.89 -9.58
C GLY A 111 -7.04 7.25 -10.63
N ALA A 112 -6.93 5.94 -10.80
CA ALA A 112 -7.78 5.20 -11.72
C ALA A 112 -9.28 5.24 -11.34
N LEU A 113 -9.62 5.11 -10.05
CA LEU A 113 -11.01 5.23 -9.57
C LEU A 113 -11.59 6.63 -9.83
N VAL A 114 -10.81 7.68 -9.54
CA VAL A 114 -11.20 9.08 -9.82
C VAL A 114 -11.40 9.29 -11.31
N GLY A 115 -10.45 8.84 -12.14
CA GLY A 115 -10.55 8.96 -13.60
C GLY A 115 -11.74 8.21 -14.19
N ALA A 116 -12.00 7.00 -13.71
CA ALA A 116 -13.17 6.23 -14.12
C ALA A 116 -14.49 6.90 -13.70
N ALA A 117 -14.58 7.42 -12.46
CA ALA A 117 -15.76 8.11 -11.96
C ALA A 117 -16.07 9.40 -12.74
N ILE A 118 -15.04 10.17 -13.13
CA ILE A 118 -15.20 11.38 -13.96
C ILE A 118 -15.64 11.00 -15.39
N ALA A 119 -15.09 9.93 -15.96
CA ALA A 119 -15.51 9.47 -17.28
C ALA A 119 -16.96 8.94 -17.28
N GLY A 120 -17.33 8.17 -16.26
CA GLY A 120 -18.66 7.60 -16.08
C GLY A 120 -19.75 8.66 -15.92
N SER A 121 -19.42 9.82 -15.34
CA SER A 121 -20.34 10.95 -15.18
C SER A 121 -20.40 11.91 -16.37
N GLY A 122 -19.77 11.57 -17.50
CA GLY A 122 -19.73 12.43 -18.69
C GLY A 122 -18.74 13.59 -18.60
N GLY A 123 -17.68 13.46 -17.79
CA GLY A 123 -16.65 14.50 -17.58
C GLY A 123 -16.94 15.44 -16.42
N ARG A 124 -17.94 15.12 -15.60
CA ARG A 124 -18.36 15.92 -14.44
C ARG A 124 -17.45 15.67 -13.26
N PHE A 125 -16.61 16.65 -12.91
CA PHE A 125 -15.71 16.57 -11.76
C PHE A 125 -16.43 16.49 -10.42
N ASP A 126 -17.67 16.96 -10.34
CA ASP A 126 -18.54 16.91 -9.18
C ASP A 126 -19.06 15.51 -8.85
N SER A 127 -18.83 14.50 -9.69
CA SER A 127 -19.17 13.10 -9.39
C SER A 127 -18.29 12.48 -8.30
N VAL A 128 -17.11 13.06 -8.07
CA VAL A 128 -16.16 12.62 -7.05
C VAL A 128 -16.39 13.40 -5.76
N ILE A 129 -16.47 12.69 -4.64
CA ILE A 129 -16.54 13.33 -3.32
C ILE A 129 -15.13 13.82 -2.97
N TRP A 130 -14.80 15.05 -3.37
CA TRP A 130 -13.48 15.64 -3.10
C TRP A 130 -13.28 15.93 -1.61
N SER A 131 -14.26 16.56 -0.97
CA SER A 131 -14.29 16.83 0.47
C SER A 131 -15.73 17.07 0.91
N GLN A 132 -16.16 16.41 1.98
CA GLN A 132 -17.51 16.55 2.52
C GLN A 132 -17.50 16.46 4.05
N GLY A 133 -18.09 17.45 4.72
CA GLY A 133 -18.34 17.46 6.16
C GLY A 133 -17.08 17.54 7.04
N GLY A 134 -17.30 17.56 8.36
CA GLY A 134 -16.26 17.63 9.39
C GLY A 134 -16.05 19.04 9.96
N VAL A 135 -15.94 19.15 11.29
CA VAL A 135 -15.59 20.42 11.98
C VAL A 135 -14.22 20.93 11.54
N HIS A 136 -13.35 20.00 11.10
CA HIS A 136 -12.04 20.29 10.55
C HIS A 136 -11.79 19.49 9.26
N TRP A 137 -11.00 20.08 8.35
CA TRP A 137 -10.74 19.51 7.02
C TRP A 137 -10.15 18.11 7.06
N TRP A 138 -9.45 17.69 8.12
CA TRP A 138 -8.89 16.34 8.27
C TRP A 138 -9.87 15.30 8.84
N LEU A 139 -10.99 15.75 9.42
CA LEU A 139 -12.05 14.88 9.93
C LEU A 139 -13.16 14.63 8.90
N GLY A 140 -13.13 15.38 7.79
CA GLY A 140 -14.08 15.24 6.71
C GLY A 140 -13.96 13.92 5.95
N ASN A 141 -14.99 13.62 5.18
CA ASN A 141 -15.03 12.49 4.26
C ASN A 141 -14.65 12.94 2.84
N GLY A 142 -14.35 11.97 1.98
CA GLY A 142 -13.95 12.20 0.59
C GLY A 142 -12.47 11.96 0.31
N VAL A 143 -12.13 12.09 -0.97
CA VAL A 143 -10.81 11.74 -1.54
C VAL A 143 -9.69 12.58 -0.92
N ILE A 144 -9.89 13.88 -0.72
CA ILE A 144 -8.85 14.75 -0.17
C ILE A 144 -8.50 14.35 1.28
N PRO A 145 -9.45 14.38 2.24
CA PRO A 145 -9.11 14.14 3.64
C PRO A 145 -8.77 12.69 3.96
N LYS A 146 -9.41 11.71 3.31
CA LYS A 146 -9.21 10.28 3.62
C LYS A 146 -8.11 9.62 2.79
N VAL A 147 -7.71 10.22 1.67
CA VAL A 147 -6.76 9.58 0.74
C VAL A 147 -5.55 10.49 0.46
N VAL A 148 -5.76 11.67 -0.14
CA VAL A 148 -4.65 12.56 -0.55
C VAL A 148 -3.84 13.03 0.66
N VAL A 149 -4.50 13.47 1.72
CA VAL A 149 -3.84 14.00 2.92
C VAL A 149 -2.98 12.92 3.60
N PRO A 150 -3.49 11.72 3.95
CA PRO A 150 -2.65 10.63 4.45
C PRO A 150 -1.52 10.23 3.50
N MET A 151 -1.75 10.25 2.19
CA MET A 151 -0.74 9.93 1.18
C MET A 151 0.42 10.93 1.11
N VAL A 152 0.18 12.21 1.43
CA VAL A 152 1.21 13.26 1.47
C VAL A 152 1.89 13.33 2.84
N ILE A 153 1.14 13.14 3.93
CA ILE A 153 1.68 13.22 5.29
C ILE A 153 2.50 11.98 5.64
N SER A 154 2.06 10.78 5.24
CA SER A 154 2.73 9.54 5.64
C SER A 154 4.20 9.44 5.18
N PRO A 155 4.61 9.86 3.98
CA PRO A 155 6.02 9.86 3.60
C PRO A 155 6.83 10.88 4.40
N PHE A 156 6.26 12.05 4.70
CA PHE A 156 6.92 13.03 5.57
C PHE A 156 7.16 12.45 6.97
N MET A 157 6.15 11.79 7.54
CA MET A 157 6.29 11.10 8.82
C MET A 157 7.32 9.95 8.76
N GLY A 158 7.34 9.18 7.67
CA GLY A 158 8.37 8.15 7.46
C GLY A 158 9.78 8.73 7.46
N PHE A 159 9.99 9.82 6.73
CA PHE A 159 11.27 10.54 6.73
C PHE A 159 11.64 11.06 8.12
N LEU A 160 10.72 11.74 8.80
CA LEU A 160 10.96 12.35 10.10
C LEU A 160 11.27 11.29 11.17
N ILE A 161 10.44 10.25 11.27
CA ILE A 161 10.63 9.17 12.25
C ILE A 161 11.92 8.42 11.92
N GLY A 162 12.19 8.13 10.65
CA GLY A 162 13.45 7.50 10.23
C GLY A 162 14.68 8.33 10.59
N PHE A 163 14.63 9.65 10.37
CA PHE A 163 15.70 10.57 10.73
C PHE A 163 15.92 10.63 12.25
N VAL A 164 14.85 10.81 13.02
CA VAL A 164 14.91 10.92 14.49
C VAL A 164 15.37 9.60 15.12
N LEU A 165 14.78 8.47 14.70
CA LEU A 165 15.14 7.15 15.21
C LEU A 165 16.62 6.84 14.93
N MET A 166 17.10 7.12 13.71
CA MET A 166 18.49 6.88 13.37
C MET A 166 19.44 7.83 14.12
N GLY A 167 19.07 9.10 14.26
CA GLY A 167 19.82 10.08 15.06
C GLY A 167 19.93 9.66 16.52
N ALA A 168 18.82 9.19 17.11
CA ALA A 168 18.79 8.68 18.48
C ALA A 168 19.66 7.43 18.64
N LEU A 169 19.61 6.48 17.70
CA LEU A 169 20.46 5.30 17.69
C LEU A 169 21.95 5.67 17.60
N TYR A 170 22.32 6.62 16.75
CA TYR A 170 23.70 7.09 16.67
C TYR A 170 24.15 7.82 17.94
N ALA A 171 23.30 8.68 18.51
CA ALA A 171 23.60 9.34 19.78
C ALA A 171 23.83 8.31 20.90
N LEU A 172 22.93 7.33 21.02
CA LEU A 172 23.02 6.24 21.99
C LEU A 172 24.28 5.40 21.82
N LEU A 173 24.59 4.97 20.60
CA LEU A 173 25.80 4.18 20.32
C LEU A 173 27.07 4.98 20.57
N SER A 174 27.11 6.25 20.17
CA SER A 174 28.25 7.13 20.44
C SER A 174 28.46 7.34 21.94
N TRP A 175 27.38 7.39 22.72
CA TRP A 175 27.43 7.47 24.17
C TRP A 175 28.00 6.18 24.78
N PHE A 176 27.57 4.99 24.33
CA PHE A 176 28.16 3.72 24.76
C PHE A 176 29.64 3.63 24.40
N SER A 177 30.04 4.06 23.19
CA SER A 177 31.44 4.05 22.75
C SER A 177 32.36 4.96 23.57
N ARG A 178 31.82 5.96 24.28
CA ARG A 178 32.59 6.86 25.15
C ARG A 178 32.70 6.38 26.61
N ARG A 179 31.91 5.38 27.01
CA ARG A 179 31.95 4.80 28.37
C ARG A 179 33.13 3.83 28.50
N GLN A 180 33.69 3.73 29.70
CA GLN A 180 34.68 2.70 30.06
C GLN A 180 33.99 1.48 30.71
N GLY A 181 34.67 0.33 30.72
CA GLY A 181 34.18 -0.91 31.34
C GLY A 181 33.21 -1.71 30.47
N PHE A 182 32.28 -2.43 31.10
CA PHE A 182 31.33 -3.33 30.43
C PHE A 182 30.47 -2.63 29.36
N LEU A 183 30.06 -1.39 29.61
CA LEU A 183 29.19 -0.60 28.73
C LEU A 183 29.82 -0.28 27.36
N HIS A 184 31.16 -0.18 27.29
CA HIS A 184 31.87 0.04 26.03
C HIS A 184 31.58 -1.06 25.00
N ARG A 185 31.33 -2.30 25.44
CA ARG A 185 31.09 -3.46 24.56
C ARG A 185 29.88 -3.25 23.66
N PHE A 186 28.86 -2.54 24.12
CA PHE A 186 27.63 -2.26 23.37
C PHE A 186 27.82 -1.26 22.23
N GLY A 187 28.82 -0.36 22.34
CA GLY A 187 29.17 0.59 21.29
C GLY A 187 30.10 0.02 20.22
N ARG A 188 30.58 -1.23 20.36
CA ARG A 188 31.52 -1.84 19.41
C ARG A 188 30.79 -2.41 18.19
N THR A 189 31.36 -2.19 17.01
CA THR A 189 30.83 -2.64 15.71
C THR A 189 30.41 -4.12 15.68
N PRO A 190 31.15 -5.10 16.26
CA PRO A 190 30.73 -6.49 16.23
C PRO A 190 29.42 -6.76 16.99
N PHE A 191 29.24 -6.14 18.17
CA PHE A 191 28.00 -6.25 18.93
C PHE A 191 26.83 -5.60 18.17
N VAL A 192 27.03 -4.38 17.70
CA VAL A 192 26.02 -3.61 16.95
C VAL A 192 25.54 -4.41 15.74
N ASN A 193 26.46 -4.95 14.93
CA ASN A 193 26.08 -5.73 13.75
C ASN A 193 25.32 -7.02 14.11
N SER A 194 25.72 -7.73 15.17
CA SER A 194 25.05 -8.96 15.60
C SER A 194 23.65 -8.69 16.15
N PHE A 195 23.52 -7.68 17.02
CA PHE A 195 22.25 -7.28 17.60
C PHE A 195 21.27 -6.76 16.54
N PHE A 196 21.70 -5.78 15.74
CA PHE A 196 20.84 -5.20 14.71
C PHE A 196 20.60 -6.14 13.54
N GLY A 197 21.45 -7.14 13.31
CA GLY A 197 21.12 -8.23 12.39
C GLY A 197 19.86 -8.97 12.82
N LYS A 198 19.75 -9.34 14.10
CA LYS A 198 18.55 -10.00 14.64
C LYS A 198 17.35 -9.05 14.76
N ALA A 199 17.59 -7.83 15.24
CA ALA A 199 16.53 -6.82 15.37
C ALA A 199 15.93 -6.45 14.01
N GLN A 200 16.74 -6.43 12.94
CA GLN A 200 16.26 -6.17 11.59
C GLN A 200 15.24 -7.23 11.12
N ILE A 201 15.40 -8.50 11.51
CA ILE A 201 14.41 -9.54 11.16
C ILE A 201 13.05 -9.19 11.79
N ALA A 202 13.06 -8.72 13.04
CA ALA A 202 11.83 -8.30 13.73
C ALA A 202 11.20 -7.06 13.07
N SER A 203 11.99 -6.03 12.71
CA SER A 203 11.47 -4.86 12.01
C SER A 203 10.96 -5.18 10.59
N ALA A 204 11.64 -6.06 9.86
CA ALA A 204 11.19 -6.53 8.54
C ALA A 204 9.87 -7.30 8.66
N SER A 205 9.71 -8.10 9.72
CA SER A 205 8.46 -8.80 10.02
C SER A 205 7.33 -7.82 10.35
N ALA A 206 7.62 -6.82 11.19
CA ALA A 206 6.66 -5.77 11.54
C ALA A 206 6.25 -4.96 10.31
N MET A 207 7.20 -4.66 9.41
CA MET A 207 6.94 -3.98 8.15
C MET A 207 6.07 -4.83 7.21
N GLY A 208 6.36 -6.14 7.09
CA GLY A 208 5.53 -7.07 6.33
C GLY A 208 4.10 -7.16 6.85
N LEU A 209 3.92 -7.22 8.18
CA LEU A 209 2.62 -7.18 8.83
C LEU A 209 1.89 -5.85 8.58
N ALA A 210 2.59 -4.73 8.76
CA ALA A 210 2.05 -3.40 8.51
C ALA A 210 1.59 -3.24 7.05
N HIS A 211 2.38 -3.74 6.12
CA HIS A 211 2.06 -3.78 4.70
C HIS A 211 0.75 -4.55 4.45
N GLY A 212 0.60 -5.76 5.00
CA GLY A 212 -0.63 -6.54 4.87
C GLY A 212 -1.86 -5.84 5.46
N MET A 213 -1.71 -5.20 6.62
CA MET A 213 -2.77 -4.43 7.27
C MET A 213 -3.23 -3.19 6.49
N ASN A 214 -2.47 -2.72 5.50
CA ASN A 214 -2.87 -1.56 4.70
C ASN A 214 -3.23 -1.96 3.26
N ASP A 215 -2.36 -2.72 2.60
CA ASP A 215 -2.43 -2.94 1.16
C ASP A 215 -3.40 -4.03 0.74
N ALA A 216 -3.45 -5.15 1.47
CA ALA A 216 -4.38 -6.22 1.15
C ALA A 216 -5.84 -5.77 1.32
N GLN A 217 -6.07 -4.90 2.31
CA GLN A 217 -7.38 -4.35 2.61
C GLN A 217 -7.94 -3.45 1.49
N LYS A 218 -7.09 -2.86 0.64
CA LYS A 218 -7.57 -2.02 -0.48
C LYS A 218 -8.39 -2.85 -1.48
N SER A 219 -7.88 -4.01 -1.86
CA SER A 219 -8.59 -4.94 -2.74
C SER A 219 -9.83 -5.53 -2.08
N MET A 220 -9.75 -5.82 -0.77
CA MET A 220 -10.92 -6.26 0.01
C MET A 220 -12.05 -5.23 -0.06
N GLY A 221 -11.72 -3.94 0.07
CA GLY A 221 -12.68 -2.84 -0.04
C GLY A 221 -13.34 -2.75 -1.42
N ILE A 222 -12.56 -2.92 -2.51
CA ILE A 222 -13.11 -2.92 -3.88
C ILE A 222 -14.02 -4.12 -4.14
N ILE A 223 -13.64 -5.31 -3.69
CA ILE A 223 -14.47 -6.51 -3.82
C ILE A 223 -15.76 -6.36 -2.99
N ALA A 224 -15.64 -5.87 -1.74
CA ALA A 224 -16.80 -5.60 -0.89
C ALA A 224 -17.75 -4.59 -1.53
N LEU A 225 -17.23 -3.51 -2.12
CA LEU A 225 -18.02 -2.52 -2.84
C LEU A 225 -18.75 -3.12 -4.04
N ALA A 226 -18.08 -3.97 -4.84
CA ALA A 226 -18.68 -4.62 -5.99
C ALA A 226 -19.81 -5.59 -5.60
N LEU A 227 -19.60 -6.38 -4.55
CA LEU A 227 -20.58 -7.34 -4.03
C LEU A 227 -21.77 -6.64 -3.34
N ALA A 228 -21.51 -5.57 -2.60
CA ALA A 228 -22.55 -4.77 -1.97
C ALA A 228 -23.42 -4.06 -3.00
N GLY A 229 -22.81 -3.42 -4.01
CA GLY A 229 -23.55 -2.83 -5.13
C GLY A 229 -24.40 -3.86 -5.87
N ALA A 230 -23.90 -5.10 -5.99
CA ALA A 230 -24.66 -6.18 -6.61
C ALA A 230 -25.84 -6.65 -5.76
N THR A 231 -25.65 -6.70 -4.44
CA THR A 231 -26.70 -7.07 -3.49
C THR A 231 -27.81 -6.01 -3.48
N ALA A 232 -27.44 -4.72 -3.42
CA ALA A 232 -28.38 -3.61 -3.46
C ALA A 232 -29.20 -3.55 -4.76
N ALA A 233 -28.60 -3.98 -5.88
CA ALA A 233 -29.27 -4.05 -7.18
C ALA A 233 -30.11 -5.32 -7.39
N GLY A 234 -30.34 -6.13 -6.35
CA GLY A 234 -31.13 -7.37 -6.42
C GLY A 234 -30.52 -8.47 -7.31
N GLN A 235 -29.23 -8.35 -7.65
CA GLN A 235 -28.56 -9.24 -8.61
C GLN A 235 -28.48 -10.69 -8.12
N PHE A 236 -28.44 -10.85 -6.80
CA PHE A 236 -28.22 -12.11 -6.14
C PHE A 236 -29.53 -12.76 -5.67
N ASP A 237 -30.69 -12.12 -5.86
CA ASP A 237 -31.97 -12.58 -5.32
C ASP A 237 -32.41 -13.92 -5.92
N HIS A 238 -32.08 -14.15 -7.19
CA HIS A 238 -32.39 -15.39 -7.92
C HIS A 238 -31.33 -16.50 -7.75
N LEU A 239 -30.27 -16.26 -6.97
CA LEU A 239 -29.24 -17.28 -6.74
C LEU A 239 -29.72 -18.36 -5.77
N PRO A 240 -29.29 -19.62 -5.95
CA PRO A 240 -29.51 -20.68 -4.97
C PRO A 240 -28.95 -20.33 -3.58
N ASP A 241 -29.56 -20.86 -2.52
CA ASP A 241 -29.22 -20.56 -1.12
C ASP A 241 -27.73 -20.80 -0.78
N TRP A 242 -27.08 -21.76 -1.42
CA TRP A 242 -25.66 -22.05 -1.20
C TRP A 242 -24.71 -20.93 -1.66
N LEU A 243 -25.18 -19.99 -2.49
CA LEU A 243 -24.44 -18.80 -2.93
C LEU A 243 -24.74 -17.55 -2.09
N HIS A 244 -25.46 -17.68 -0.97
CA HIS A 244 -25.79 -16.55 -0.10
C HIS A 244 -24.55 -15.82 0.45
N PHE A 245 -23.40 -16.49 0.54
CA PHE A 245 -22.14 -15.87 1.00
C PHE A 245 -21.62 -14.74 0.08
N LEU A 246 -22.15 -14.61 -1.13
CA LEU A 246 -21.85 -13.51 -2.06
C LEU A 246 -22.61 -12.23 -1.70
N ARG A 247 -23.70 -12.32 -0.94
CA ARG A 247 -24.51 -11.18 -0.53
C ARG A 247 -23.84 -10.45 0.62
N ILE A 248 -23.72 -9.13 0.50
CA ILE A 248 -23.19 -8.27 1.56
C ILE A 248 -24.24 -7.21 1.87
N ASN A 249 -24.71 -7.20 3.11
CA ASN A 249 -25.62 -6.18 3.60
C ASN A 249 -24.83 -4.98 4.15
N GLU A 250 -25.41 -3.79 4.04
CA GLU A 250 -24.86 -2.59 4.64
C GLU A 250 -24.83 -2.72 6.17
N SER A 251 -23.73 -2.28 6.78
CA SER A 251 -23.60 -2.30 8.23
C SER A 251 -24.31 -1.09 8.85
N ALA A 252 -24.89 -1.28 10.03
CA ALA A 252 -25.59 -0.23 10.78
C ALA A 252 -24.73 1.00 11.12
N ALA A 253 -23.39 0.89 11.02
CA ALA A 253 -22.44 1.97 11.29
C ALA A 253 -22.04 2.80 10.04
N GLY A 254 -22.62 2.51 8.87
CA GLY A 254 -22.18 3.06 7.58
C GLY A 254 -20.95 2.32 7.04
N GLY A 255 -21.08 1.78 5.83
CA GLY A 255 -20.06 0.96 5.16
C GLY A 255 -20.37 -0.54 5.16
N PHE A 256 -19.46 -1.35 4.61
CA PHE A 256 -19.66 -2.78 4.39
C PHE A 256 -18.70 -3.62 5.24
N VAL A 257 -19.23 -4.66 5.90
CA VAL A 257 -18.40 -5.65 6.59
C VAL A 257 -17.75 -6.53 5.53
N VAL A 258 -16.42 -6.53 5.46
CA VAL A 258 -15.67 -7.42 4.57
C VAL A 258 -15.90 -8.87 4.99
N PRO A 259 -16.44 -9.73 4.11
CA PRO A 259 -16.62 -11.14 4.41
C PRO A 259 -15.29 -11.84 4.65
N ALA A 260 -15.26 -12.79 5.59
CA ALA A 260 -14.03 -13.52 5.93
C ALA A 260 -13.40 -14.21 4.70
N TRP A 261 -14.22 -14.75 3.78
CA TRP A 261 -13.71 -15.37 2.56
C TRP A 261 -12.97 -14.37 1.66
N VAL A 262 -13.47 -13.12 1.54
CA VAL A 262 -12.80 -12.06 0.77
C VAL A 262 -11.45 -11.75 1.41
N ALA A 263 -11.40 -11.64 2.73
CA ALA A 263 -10.16 -11.41 3.47
C ALA A 263 -9.15 -12.53 3.26
N VAL A 264 -9.58 -13.80 3.37
CA VAL A 264 -8.73 -14.98 3.17
C VAL A 264 -8.20 -15.05 1.74
N VAL A 265 -9.06 -14.89 0.73
CA VAL A 265 -8.64 -14.95 -0.67
C VAL A 265 -7.67 -13.82 -0.98
N CYS A 266 -7.98 -12.57 -0.57
CA CYS A 266 -7.07 -11.44 -0.77
C CYS A 266 -5.72 -11.63 -0.05
N ALA A 267 -5.73 -12.16 1.17
CA ALA A 267 -4.51 -12.44 1.94
C ALA A 267 -3.63 -13.48 1.25
N LEU A 268 -4.22 -14.59 0.78
CA LEU A 268 -3.51 -15.63 0.04
C LEU A 268 -2.99 -15.13 -1.30
N THR A 269 -3.78 -14.34 -2.03
CA THR A 269 -3.37 -13.74 -3.31
C THR A 269 -2.24 -12.73 -3.12
N MET A 270 -2.31 -11.88 -2.09
CA MET A 270 -1.25 -10.94 -1.72
C MET A 270 0.04 -11.67 -1.32
N ALA A 271 -0.08 -12.74 -0.53
CA ALA A 271 1.06 -13.58 -0.14
C ALA A 271 1.69 -14.28 -1.34
N GLY A 272 0.87 -14.81 -2.27
CA GLY A 272 1.31 -15.41 -3.52
C GLY A 272 2.02 -14.41 -4.43
N GLY A 273 1.51 -13.18 -4.53
CA GLY A 273 2.18 -12.08 -5.22
C GLY A 273 3.53 -11.76 -4.58
N THR A 274 3.54 -11.66 -3.25
CA THR A 274 4.77 -11.42 -2.47
C THR A 274 5.81 -12.52 -2.70
N ALA A 275 5.36 -13.77 -2.78
CA ALA A 275 6.20 -14.93 -3.08
C ALA A 275 6.77 -14.90 -4.51
N GLY A 276 6.03 -14.32 -5.47
CA GLY A 276 6.50 -14.07 -6.85
C GLY A 276 7.68 -13.11 -6.94
N GLY A 277 7.97 -12.36 -5.88
CA GLY A 277 9.11 -11.46 -5.78
C GLY A 277 8.85 -10.09 -6.38
N GLY A 278 9.90 -9.33 -6.69
CA GLY A 278 9.81 -7.95 -7.19
C GLY A 278 11.17 -7.41 -7.60
N TRP A 279 12.01 -8.29 -8.16
CA TRP A 279 13.48 -8.12 -8.19
C TRP A 279 13.98 -6.84 -8.85
N ARG A 280 13.25 -6.32 -9.86
CA ARG A 280 13.59 -5.04 -10.51
C ARG A 280 13.53 -3.88 -9.51
N ILE A 281 12.47 -3.81 -8.70
CA ILE A 281 12.26 -2.77 -7.70
C ILE A 281 13.16 -2.99 -6.48
N ILE A 282 13.32 -4.24 -6.03
CA ILE A 282 14.24 -4.62 -4.94
C ILE A 282 15.66 -4.12 -5.23
N LYS A 283 16.14 -4.31 -6.46
CA LYS A 283 17.46 -3.80 -6.89
C LYS A 283 17.55 -2.27 -6.79
N THR A 284 16.49 -1.55 -7.12
CA THR A 284 16.45 -0.08 -7.04
C THR A 284 16.47 0.39 -5.58
N LEU A 285 15.60 -0.12 -4.71
CA LEU A 285 15.52 0.32 -3.30
C LEU A 285 16.73 -0.14 -2.47
N GLY A 286 17.17 -1.39 -2.63
CA GLY A 286 18.22 -1.97 -1.77
C GLY A 286 19.65 -1.57 -2.12
N HIS A 287 19.94 -1.22 -3.38
CA HIS A 287 21.32 -1.01 -3.84
C HIS A 287 21.58 0.34 -4.50
N LYS A 288 20.57 0.97 -5.12
CA LYS A 288 20.77 2.22 -5.88
C LYS A 288 20.61 3.48 -5.05
N MET A 289 19.82 3.46 -3.97
CA MET A 289 19.48 4.68 -3.22
C MET A 289 20.50 5.02 -2.12
N VAL A 290 20.73 4.09 -1.19
CA VAL A 290 21.62 4.25 -0.02
C VAL A 290 22.31 2.91 0.27
N LYS A 291 23.59 2.93 0.67
CA LYS A 291 24.28 1.73 1.17
C LYS A 291 23.83 1.43 2.60
N LEU A 292 23.14 0.31 2.79
CA LEU A 292 22.53 -0.06 4.07
C LEU A 292 23.43 -1.00 4.89
N HIS A 293 23.39 -0.81 6.21
CA HIS A 293 23.87 -1.75 7.23
C HIS A 293 22.66 -2.19 8.08
N PRO A 294 22.76 -3.30 8.85
CA PRO A 294 21.61 -3.83 9.59
C PRO A 294 20.90 -2.81 10.48
N ILE A 295 21.65 -1.94 11.17
CA ILE A 295 21.08 -0.85 11.98
C ILE A 295 20.23 0.14 11.16
N ASN A 296 20.65 0.45 9.93
CA ASN A 296 19.91 1.34 9.04
C ASN A 296 18.63 0.66 8.55
N GLY A 297 18.72 -0.63 8.23
CA GLY A 297 17.57 -1.44 7.83
C GLY A 297 16.53 -1.53 8.94
N PHE A 298 16.97 -1.82 10.16
CA PHE A 298 16.14 -1.82 11.35
C PHE A 298 15.42 -0.49 11.55
N ALA A 299 16.15 0.63 11.50
CA ALA A 299 15.56 1.95 11.67
C ALA A 299 14.57 2.30 10.57
N ALA A 300 14.88 1.99 9.30
CA ALA A 300 14.03 2.30 8.17
C ALA A 300 12.73 1.48 8.17
N GLU A 301 12.83 0.16 8.34
CA GLU A 301 11.68 -0.75 8.40
C GLU A 301 10.82 -0.46 9.64
N GLY A 302 11.45 -0.24 10.81
CA GLY A 302 10.74 0.07 12.05
C GLY A 302 9.96 1.39 11.95
N SER A 303 10.59 2.43 11.40
CA SER A 303 9.92 3.72 11.18
C SER A 303 8.75 3.59 10.21
N SER A 304 8.94 2.82 9.13
CA SER A 304 7.90 2.56 8.13
C SER A 304 6.73 1.79 8.73
N ALA A 305 7.02 0.72 9.48
CA ALA A 305 6.03 -0.09 10.16
C ALA A 305 5.20 0.75 11.14
N ILE A 306 5.84 1.63 11.94
CA ILE A 306 5.13 2.53 12.86
C ILE A 306 4.13 3.41 12.09
N VAL A 307 4.58 4.09 11.04
CA VAL A 307 3.71 4.99 10.24
C VAL A 307 2.53 4.22 9.63
N ILE A 308 2.81 3.06 9.02
CA ILE A 308 1.79 2.29 8.32
C ILE A 308 0.81 1.66 9.33
N LEU A 309 1.27 1.11 10.45
CA LEU A 309 0.40 0.55 11.49
C LEU A 309 -0.52 1.61 12.10
N VAL A 310 0.02 2.80 12.40
CA VAL A 310 -0.79 3.91 12.89
C VAL A 310 -1.83 4.31 11.85
N ALA A 311 -1.44 4.49 10.59
CA ALA A 311 -2.39 4.80 9.52
C ALA A 311 -3.48 3.73 9.37
N SER A 312 -3.09 2.45 9.36
CA SER A 312 -4.01 1.32 9.28
C SER A 312 -4.97 1.24 10.47
N ALA A 313 -4.52 1.58 11.68
CA ALA A 313 -5.38 1.63 12.88
C ALA A 313 -6.47 2.71 12.77
N PHE A 314 -6.17 3.82 12.09
CA PHE A 314 -7.15 4.86 11.75
C PHE A 314 -7.92 4.56 10.44
N GLY A 315 -7.71 3.40 9.83
CA GLY A 315 -8.33 3.03 8.55
C GLY A 315 -7.88 3.91 7.38
N LEU A 316 -6.73 4.58 7.47
CA LEU A 316 -6.24 5.50 6.44
C LEU A 316 -5.43 4.72 5.38
N PRO A 317 -5.85 4.69 4.11
CA PRO A 317 -5.06 4.13 3.05
C PRO A 317 -3.82 5.01 2.80
N VAL A 318 -2.63 4.42 2.92
CA VAL A 318 -1.36 5.11 2.68
C VAL A 318 -0.53 4.42 1.60
N SER A 319 0.46 5.12 1.08
CA SER A 319 1.44 4.55 0.15
C SER A 319 2.60 3.94 0.91
N THR A 320 2.59 2.62 1.08
CA THR A 320 3.68 1.88 1.74
C THR A 320 5.01 2.11 1.02
N THR A 321 5.03 2.12 -0.31
CA THR A 321 6.22 2.41 -1.12
C THR A 321 6.81 3.80 -0.84
N HIS A 322 5.96 4.83 -0.70
CA HIS A 322 6.45 6.17 -0.39
C HIS A 322 6.96 6.25 1.05
N VAL A 323 6.26 5.65 2.01
CA VAL A 323 6.65 5.62 3.43
C VAL A 323 7.98 4.89 3.63
N VAL A 324 8.18 3.74 2.99
CA VAL A 324 9.44 3.00 3.10
C VAL A 324 10.57 3.77 2.44
N SER A 325 10.36 4.26 1.22
CA SER A 325 11.37 5.03 0.50
C SER A 325 11.76 6.28 1.29
N SER A 326 10.79 6.99 1.89
CA SER A 326 11.06 8.19 2.68
C SER A 326 11.73 7.87 4.01
N SER A 327 11.37 6.77 4.67
CA SER A 327 12.06 6.31 5.88
C SER A 327 13.53 5.96 5.59
N ILE A 328 13.81 5.30 4.46
CA ILE A 328 15.18 5.04 4.01
C ILE A 328 15.93 6.36 3.75
N MET A 329 15.28 7.35 3.13
CA MET A 329 15.85 8.68 2.93
C MET A 329 16.12 9.41 4.26
N GLY A 330 15.21 9.33 5.24
CA GLY A 330 15.38 9.91 6.57
C GLY A 330 16.58 9.30 7.31
N VAL A 331 16.65 7.97 7.34
CA VAL A 331 17.78 7.21 7.91
C VAL A 331 19.10 7.55 7.21
N GLY A 332 19.09 7.63 5.87
CA GLY A 332 20.26 8.03 5.09
C GLY A 332 20.75 9.44 5.42
N THR A 333 19.81 10.38 5.55
CA THR A 333 20.08 11.80 5.84
C THR A 333 20.66 11.97 7.23
N ALA A 334 20.16 11.24 8.23
CA ALA A 334 20.67 11.27 9.61
C ALA A 334 22.15 10.85 9.71
N LYS A 335 22.63 10.01 8.79
CA LYS A 335 24.05 9.65 8.69
C LYS A 335 24.85 10.77 8.02
N ARG A 336 24.44 11.14 6.80
CA ARG A 336 24.98 12.23 5.99
C ARG A 336 24.13 12.38 4.73
N SER A 337 23.77 13.59 4.35
CA SER A 337 23.01 13.88 3.12
C SER A 337 23.70 13.33 1.86
N ASN A 338 25.03 13.33 1.82
CA ASN A 338 25.84 12.80 0.70
C ASN A 338 25.84 11.26 0.60
N ALA A 339 25.20 10.53 1.52
CA ALA A 339 25.03 9.08 1.40
C ALA A 339 23.90 8.68 0.45
N ILE A 340 23.02 9.63 0.09
CA ILE A 340 21.85 9.41 -0.74
C ILE A 340 22.16 9.78 -2.18
N ARG A 341 21.76 8.92 -3.13
CA ARG A 341 21.78 9.26 -4.55
C ARG A 341 20.55 10.08 -4.94
N TRP A 342 20.65 11.40 -4.82
CA TRP A 342 19.55 12.33 -5.10
C TRP A 342 18.97 12.24 -6.51
N SER A 343 19.78 11.87 -7.51
CA SER A 343 19.28 11.62 -8.87
C SER A 343 18.28 10.46 -8.94
N VAL A 344 18.40 9.45 -8.08
CA VAL A 344 17.44 8.34 -7.96
C VAL A 344 16.18 8.83 -7.26
N VAL A 345 16.33 9.57 -6.15
CA VAL A 345 15.21 10.16 -5.39
C VAL A 345 14.36 11.06 -6.28
N GLN A 346 14.97 11.95 -7.07
CA GLN A 346 14.25 12.84 -7.97
C GLN A 346 13.41 12.07 -8.99
N ARG A 347 13.97 11.00 -9.58
CA ARG A 347 13.21 10.13 -10.51
C ARG A 347 12.02 9.46 -9.85
N MET A 348 12.17 9.04 -8.58
CA MET A 348 11.10 8.43 -7.81
C MET A 348 9.99 9.44 -7.51
N VAL A 349 10.34 10.63 -7.02
CA VAL A 349 9.35 11.69 -6.72
C VAL A 349 8.54 12.07 -7.97
N TRP A 350 9.17 12.15 -9.14
CA TRP A 350 8.44 12.37 -10.39
C TRP A 350 7.48 11.23 -10.71
N ALA A 351 7.89 9.97 -10.55
CA ALA A 351 7.00 8.83 -10.72
C ALA A 351 5.82 8.88 -9.73
N TRP A 352 6.06 9.29 -8.49
CA TRP A 352 5.02 9.44 -7.46
C TRP A 352 3.97 10.48 -7.82
N ILE A 353 4.41 11.68 -8.25
CA ILE A 353 3.53 12.77 -8.65
C ILE A 353 2.73 12.38 -9.91
N LEU A 354 3.38 11.75 -10.89
CA LEU A 354 2.76 11.43 -12.18
C LEU A 354 1.82 10.22 -12.13
N THR A 355 1.89 9.39 -11.09
CA THR A 355 1.08 8.17 -10.99
C THR A 355 -0.42 8.48 -10.96
N LEU A 356 -0.85 9.44 -10.13
CA LEU A 356 -2.26 9.84 -10.04
C LEU A 356 -2.85 10.33 -11.38
N PRO A 357 -2.27 11.35 -12.04
CA PRO A 357 -2.82 11.85 -13.29
C PRO A 357 -2.76 10.82 -14.43
N ILE A 358 -1.66 10.05 -14.54
CA ILE A 358 -1.55 9.06 -15.61
C ILE A 358 -2.59 7.95 -15.44
N THR A 359 -2.75 7.41 -14.24
CA THR A 359 -3.74 6.35 -14.00
C THR A 359 -5.17 6.85 -14.14
N ALA A 360 -5.46 8.10 -13.74
CA ALA A 360 -6.74 8.73 -14.00
C ALA A 360 -7.04 8.85 -15.50
N LEU A 361 -6.06 9.28 -16.30
CA LEU A 361 -6.22 9.41 -17.75
C LEU A 361 -6.38 8.06 -18.46
N ILE A 362 -5.62 7.04 -18.05
CA ILE A 362 -5.77 5.67 -18.59
C ILE A 362 -7.17 5.13 -18.28
N ALA A 363 -7.62 5.25 -17.03
CA ALA A 363 -8.95 4.80 -16.62
C ALA A 363 -10.06 5.56 -17.35
N TYR A 364 -9.91 6.88 -17.49
CA TYR A 364 -10.83 7.71 -18.26
C TYR A 364 -10.94 7.21 -19.71
N GLY A 365 -9.80 6.95 -20.37
CA GLY A 365 -9.75 6.41 -21.72
C GLY A 365 -10.42 5.03 -21.85
N PHE A 366 -10.18 4.13 -20.89
CA PHE A 366 -10.82 2.81 -20.86
C PHE A 366 -12.34 2.91 -20.72
N VAL A 367 -12.84 3.80 -19.87
CA VAL A 367 -14.28 4.00 -19.72
C VAL A 367 -14.91 4.58 -21.00
N ARG A 368 -14.26 5.56 -21.63
CA ARG A 368 -14.74 6.15 -22.90
C ARG A 368 -14.76 5.12 -24.03
N LEU A 369 -13.76 4.25 -24.09
CA LEU A 369 -13.72 3.15 -25.05
C LEU A 369 -14.86 2.16 -24.79
N ALA A 370 -15.06 1.75 -23.53
CA ALA A 370 -16.13 0.83 -23.16
C ALA A 370 -17.52 1.40 -23.46
N GLN A 371 -17.74 2.70 -23.23
CA GLN A 371 -18.98 3.40 -23.56
C GLN A 371 -19.23 3.51 -25.07
N GLY A 372 -18.18 3.55 -25.90
CA GLY A 372 -18.32 3.60 -27.37
C GLY A 372 -18.54 2.24 -28.04
N LEU A 373 -18.38 1.13 -27.29
CA LEU A 373 -18.60 -0.24 -27.76
C LEU A 373 -20.01 -0.77 -27.44
N ILE A 374 -20.79 -0.01 -26.66
CA ILE A 374 -22.19 -0.27 -26.29
C ILE A 374 -23.05 0.77 -27.01
#